data_AF-A0A964RRN7-F1
#
_entry.id   AF-A0A964RRN7-F1
#
_cell.length_a   1.000
_cell.length_b   1.000
_cell.length_c   1.000
_cell.angle_alpha   90.00
_cell.angle_beta   90.00
_cell.angle_gamma   90.00
#
_symmetry.space_group_name_H-M   'P 1'
#
loop_
_entity.id
_entity.type
_entity.pdbx_description
1 polymer ?
#
loop_
_entity_poly.entity_id
_entity_poly.type
_entity_poly.pdbx_seq_one_letter_code
_entity_poly.pdbx_strand_id
1 'polypeptide(L)' 'MLEKIDYKKLKKDLLNKVGSSGIMPLIVSIDSASEKELLELAKEYNLNISDYIKN' A
#
# COMPACT_ATOMS: atom_id res chain seq x y z
N MET A 1 3.45 14.70 8.42
CA MET A 1 2.95 14.29 7.09
C MET A 1 2.44 12.85 7.10
N LEU A 2 3.20 11.90 7.69
CA LEU A 2 2.80 10.49 7.78
C LEU A 2 1.46 10.24 8.49
N GLU A 3 1.14 11.03 9.53
CA GLU A 3 -0.10 10.86 10.32
C GLU A 3 -1.38 11.23 9.55
N LYS A 4 -1.26 11.88 8.38
CA LYS A 4 -2.40 12.24 7.55
C LYS A 4 -2.71 11.20 6.47
N ILE A 5 -1.96 10.10 6.39
CA ILE A 5 -2.15 9.09 5.34
C ILE A 5 -3.19 8.06 5.77
N ASP A 6 -4.09 7.70 4.86
CA ASP A 6 -5.00 6.57 4.97
C ASP A 6 -4.31 5.28 4.54
N TYR A 7 -3.51 4.73 5.45
CA TYR A 7 -2.81 3.46 5.26
C TYR A 7 -3.76 2.29 5.04
N LYS A 8 -5.01 2.37 5.53
CA LYS A 8 -6.01 1.32 5.31
C LYS A 8 -6.43 1.29 3.84
N LYS A 9 -6.69 2.46 3.25
CA LYS A 9 -6.98 2.58 1.82
C LYS A 9 -5.76 2.19 0.98
N LEU A 10 -4.56 2.67 1.34
CA LEU A 10 -3.33 2.34 0.63
C LEU A 10 -3.04 0.83 0.61
N LYS A 11 -3.14 0.17 1.78
CA LYS A 11 -2.96 -1.27 1.91
C LYS A 11 -3.95 -2.04 1.04
N LYS A 12 -5.23 -1.63 1.02
CA LYS A 12 -6.25 -2.26 0.18
C LYS A 12 -5.92 -2.14 -1.31
N ASP A 13 -5.49 -0.97 -1.77
CA ASP A 13 -5.17 -0.75 -3.19
C ASP A 13 -3.91 -1.50 -3.61
N LEU A 14 -2.90 -1.57 -2.74
CA LEU A 14 -1.72 -2.42 -2.93
C LEU A 14 -2.12 -3.90 -3.05
N LEU A 15 -2.97 -4.40 -2.14
CA LEU A 15 -3.49 -5.76 -2.19
C LEU A 15 -4.29 -6.04 -3.46
N ASN A 16 -5.10 -5.10 -3.94
CA ASN A 16 -5.81 -5.25 -5.21
C ASN A 16 -4.84 -5.33 -6.40
N LYS A 17 -3.78 -4.52 -6.37
CA LYS A 17 -2.78 -4.46 -7.44
C LYS A 17 -1.93 -5.73 -7.51
N VAL A 18 -1.50 -6.28 -6.37
CA VAL A 18 -0.75 -7.55 -6.33
C VAL A 18 -1.64 -8.80 -6.32
N GLY A 19 -2.86 -8.70 -5.80
CA GLY A 19 -3.80 -9.83 -5.76
C GLY A 19 -4.17 -10.30 -7.16
N SER A 20 -4.18 -9.35 -8.12
CA SER A 20 -4.37 -9.63 -9.54
C SER A 20 -3.26 -10.51 -10.15
N SER A 21 -2.04 -10.54 -9.57
CA SER A 21 -0.96 -11.41 -10.03
C SER A 21 -0.91 -12.76 -9.33
N GLY A 22 -1.70 -12.97 -8.26
CA GLY A 22 -1.80 -14.26 -7.56
C GLY A 22 -0.55 -14.67 -6.77
N ILE A 23 0.42 -13.76 -6.60
CA ILE A 23 1.68 -14.05 -5.92
C ILE A 23 1.47 -13.99 -4.40
N MET A 24 1.20 -15.15 -3.82
CA MET A 24 0.89 -15.30 -2.40
C MET A 24 1.95 -14.70 -1.45
N PRO A 25 3.27 -14.82 -1.70
CA PRO A 25 4.28 -14.16 -0.87
C PRO A 25 4.15 -12.63 -0.82
N LEU A 26 3.82 -11.99 -1.95
CA LEU A 26 3.66 -10.53 -2.02
C LEU A 26 2.41 -10.06 -1.28
N ILE A 27 1.33 -10.84 -1.35
CA ILE A 27 0.10 -10.59 -0.60
C ILE A 27 0.39 -10.62 0.91
N VAL A 28 1.12 -11.64 1.37
CA VAL A 28 1.52 -11.75 2.79
C VAL A 28 2.42 -10.59 3.20
N SER A 29 3.40 -10.22 2.37
CA SER A 29 4.28 -9.07 2.64
C SER A 29 3.51 -7.76 2.81
N ILE A 30 2.53 -7.47 1.94
CA ILE A 30 1.68 -6.28 2.06
C ILE A 30 0.75 -6.39 3.28
N ASP A 31 0.28 -7.59 3.61
CA ASP A 31 -0.59 -7.78 4.76
C ASP A 31 0.12 -7.51 6.09
N SER A 32 1.40 -7.88 6.19
CA SER A 32 2.22 -7.63 7.39
C SER A 32 2.99 -6.30 7.38
N ALA A 33 2.93 -5.52 6.30
CA ALA A 33 3.74 -4.31 6.13
C ALA A 33 3.39 -3.20 7.13
N SER A 34 4.42 -2.56 7.69
CA SER A 34 4.32 -1.32 8.45
C SER A 34 3.95 -0.13 7.55
N GLU A 35 3.57 0.99 8.15
CA GLU A 35 3.24 2.23 7.42
C GLU A 35 4.37 2.70 6.49
N LYS A 36 5.63 2.58 6.95
CA LYS A 36 6.79 2.95 6.14
C LYS A 36 6.95 2.01 4.95
N GLU A 37 6.82 0.71 5.16
CA GLU A 37 6.92 -0.30 4.09
C GLU A 37 5.79 -0.12 3.06
N LEU A 38 4.57 0.19 3.50
CA LEU A 38 3.45 0.50 2.59
C LEU A 38 3.76 1.70 1.68
N LEU A 39 4.48 2.71 2.17
CA LEU A 39 4.90 3.86 1.33
C LEU A 39 6.00 3.51 0.34
N GLU A 40 6.92 2.62 0.71
CA GLU A 40 7.95 2.12 -0.20
C GLU A 40 7.32 1.29 -1.31
N LEU A 41 6.44 0.36 -0.95
CA LEU A 41 5.65 -0.44 -1.88
C LEU A 41 4.79 0.44 -2.80
N ALA A 42 4.16 1.48 -2.27
CA ALA A 42 3.40 2.42 -3.09
C ALA A 42 4.24 3.05 -4.21
N LYS A 43 5.50 3.41 -3.94
CA LYS A 43 6.42 3.92 -4.95
C LYS A 43 6.77 2.85 -5.99
N GLU A 44 7.09 1.64 -5.55
CA GLU A 44 7.39 0.50 -6.44
C GLU A 44 6.23 0.19 -7.38
N TYR A 45 5.00 0.25 -6.89
CA TYR A 45 3.78 0.00 -7.67
C TYR A 45 3.20 1.25 -8.35
N ASN A 46 3.94 2.37 -8.36
CA ASN A 46 3.56 3.64 -9.00
C ASN A 46 2.18 4.16 -8.54
N LEU A 47 1.89 4.04 -7.24
CA LEU A 47 0.73 4.66 -6.61
C LEU A 47 1.08 6.08 -6.15
N ASN A 48 0.17 7.03 -6.37
CA ASN A 48 0.36 8.40 -5.93
C ASN A 48 -0.04 8.56 -4.46
N ILE A 49 0.93 8.86 -3.59
CA ILE A 49 0.68 9.02 -2.14
C ILE A 49 -0.35 10.12 -1.84
N SER A 50 -0.44 11.15 -2.69
CA SER A 50 -1.42 12.23 -2.51
C SER A 50 -2.86 11.75 -2.50
N ASP A 51 -3.18 10.64 -3.18
CA ASP A 51 -4.53 10.05 -3.23
C ASP A 51 -4.98 9.41 -1.90
N TYR A 52 -4.04 9.32 -0.95
CA TYR A 52 -4.21 8.70 0.35
C TYR A 52 -4.10 9.71 1.49
N ILE A 53 -3.97 11.01 1.23
CA ILE A 53 -3.99 12.03 2.28
C ILE A 53 -5.45 12.24 2.73
N LYS A 54 -5.72 12.05 4.02
CA LYS A 54 -7.00 12.33 4.66
C LYS A 54 -7.26 13.83 4.66
N ASN A 55 -8.45 14.23 4.20
CA ASN A 55 -8.99 15.59 4.40
C ASN A 55 -9.39 15.82 5.85
#